data_AF-A0A7S0AGE2-F1
#
_entry.id   AF-A0A7S0AGE2-F1
#
_cell.length_a   1.000
_cell.length_b   1.000
_cell.length_c   1.000
_cell.angle_alpha   90.00
_cell.angle_beta   90.00
_cell.angle_gamma   90.00
#
_symmetry.space_group_name_H-M   'P 1'
#
loop_
_entity.id
_entity.type
_entity.pdbx_description
1 polymer ?
#
loop_
_entity_poly.entity_id
_entity_poly.type
_entity_poly.pdbx_seq_one_letter_code
_entity_poly.pdbx_strand_id
1 'polypeptide(L)'
;REKGDAAGPLGKAVLEEAVARLRHDKSQLEEHVRQIIDTFNNAVASIEKEKAKLESDLKNADLKLLVLYDELLTLNELEEKDEALLRKATKCRQDKTSIMHQIKECQDQLGERKAEIEQWHSEEQNLQAEFTELVGENSPFLGALLKIYKKKVKRSKRKKGLGEDEDFDEDEDEDEEDSDLESDEDEDEMDEDVGPPQGCDVQIYDGVVDLREKRLDMEDALQEIQKAVEELKKTHKKLLDDERRIDKEQKQTDAEIQHFQTDKQRKLNQVEIVFALRLSQVQCLDQGEPERLPAELDRHVVFTREGLAKLMSRITELHQEIREVKASHKQLQRDFRLRKREKNQKMQNIEDLRAKFQDIQMLKFGQIVDLDLIERSAPNKYVQELQERVAEAEAEHRRRLAEWEKKIEKQKKELARVTCDNTSLMEQIVSMGYSQMQLDAALNARIANVTVNDTEPLIEQREMERERLKDLLAQQSKEIATLQAEISLFRKKGGHIYTTVTANRAPDVPKR
;
A
#
# COMPACT_ATOMS: atom_id res chain seq x y z
N ARG A 1 -47.07 120.95 9.51
CA ARG A 1 -47.07 121.67 10.81
C ARG A 1 -47.80 120.73 11.75
N GLU A 2 -47.12 119.89 12.52
CA GLU A 2 -46.36 120.28 13.71
C GLU A 2 -44.88 119.86 13.67
N LYS A 3 -44.02 120.79 14.10
CA LYS A 3 -42.62 120.55 14.41
C LYS A 3 -42.57 120.12 15.88
N GLY A 4 -42.16 118.88 16.13
CA GLY A 4 -41.80 118.38 17.46
C GLY A 4 -40.32 118.00 17.45
N ASP A 5 -39.54 118.82 18.13
CA ASP A 5 -38.17 118.66 18.63
C ASP A 5 -37.06 118.03 17.78
N ALA A 6 -36.03 118.88 17.57
CA ALA A 6 -34.70 118.50 17.19
C ALA A 6 -34.08 117.63 18.29
N ALA A 7 -33.89 116.34 18.00
CA ALA A 7 -32.91 115.52 18.71
C ALA A 7 -31.57 116.27 18.69
N GLY A 8 -31.03 116.60 19.87
CA GLY A 8 -29.71 117.20 19.99
C GLY A 8 -28.63 116.32 19.34
N PRO A 9 -27.39 116.80 19.17
CA PRO A 9 -26.29 116.03 18.56
C PRO A 9 -26.15 114.63 19.17
N LEU A 10 -26.38 114.53 20.50
CA LEU A 10 -26.43 113.26 21.23
C LEU A 10 -27.59 112.35 20.81
N GLY A 11 -28.80 112.89 20.60
CA GLY A 11 -29.97 112.09 20.20
C GLY A 11 -29.87 111.55 18.77
N LYS A 12 -29.22 112.29 17.86
CA LYS A 12 -28.88 111.80 16.52
C LYS A 12 -27.81 110.70 16.57
N ALA A 13 -26.77 110.88 17.39
CA ALA A 13 -25.74 109.87 17.59
C ALA A 13 -26.30 108.57 18.21
N VAL A 14 -27.21 108.67 19.18
CA VAL A 14 -27.88 107.51 19.78
C VAL A 14 -28.79 106.79 18.77
N LEU A 15 -29.50 107.53 17.91
CA LEU A 15 -30.28 106.95 16.82
C LEU A 15 -29.39 106.27 15.76
N GLU A 16 -28.26 106.87 15.40
CA GLU A 16 -27.29 106.29 14.48
C GLU A 16 -26.64 105.02 15.05
N GLU A 17 -26.32 105.01 16.34
CA GLU A 17 -25.81 103.83 17.05
C GLU A 17 -26.86 102.72 17.10
N ALA A 18 -28.12 103.04 17.41
CA ALA A 18 -29.21 102.06 17.41
C ALA A 18 -29.45 101.45 16.02
N VAL A 19 -29.40 102.28 14.97
CA VAL A 19 -29.51 101.81 13.57
C VAL A 19 -28.31 100.96 13.17
N ALA A 20 -27.10 101.32 13.61
CA ALA A 20 -25.89 100.53 13.36
C ALA A 20 -25.94 99.16 14.05
N ARG A 21 -26.41 99.10 15.30
CA ARG A 21 -26.64 97.85 16.04
C ARG A 21 -27.68 96.97 15.35
N LEU A 22 -28.83 97.52 14.98
CA LEU A 22 -29.86 96.76 14.25
C LEU A 22 -29.37 96.24 12.89
N ARG A 23 -28.52 97.00 12.18
CA ARG A 23 -27.89 96.54 10.94
C ARG A 23 -26.89 95.41 11.20
N HIS A 24 -26.09 95.51 12.26
CA HIS A 24 -25.16 94.46 12.64
C HIS A 24 -25.90 93.18 13.05
N ASP A 25 -26.94 93.28 13.87
CA ASP A 25 -27.78 92.16 14.29
C ASP A 25 -28.47 91.51 13.09
N LYS A 26 -28.97 92.32 12.14
CA LYS A 26 -29.50 91.82 10.87
C LYS A 26 -28.44 91.07 10.05
N SER A 27 -27.23 91.61 9.92
CA SER A 27 -26.15 90.95 9.20
C SER A 27 -25.72 89.64 9.86
N GLN A 28 -25.63 89.60 11.20
CA GLN A 28 -25.34 88.36 11.93
C GLN A 28 -26.46 87.32 11.73
N LEU A 29 -27.73 87.74 11.73
CA LEU A 29 -28.85 86.84 11.49
C LEU A 29 -28.85 86.31 10.04
N GLU A 30 -28.55 87.17 9.06
CA GLU A 30 -28.40 86.76 7.65
C GLU A 30 -27.25 85.78 7.46
N GLU A 31 -26.12 86.00 8.13
CA GLU A 31 -24.97 85.08 8.10
C GLU A 31 -25.30 83.74 8.75
N HIS A 32 -25.97 83.75 9.91
CA HIS A 32 -26.43 82.54 10.58
C HIS A 32 -27.43 81.76 9.71
N VAL A 33 -28.39 82.43 9.05
CA VAL A 33 -29.32 81.80 8.11
C VAL A 33 -28.57 81.20 6.91
N ARG A 34 -27.57 81.90 6.35
CA ARG A 34 -26.74 81.34 5.27
C ARG A 34 -25.97 80.10 5.73
N GLN A 35 -25.37 80.12 6.92
CA GLN A 35 -24.69 78.95 7.48
C GLN A 35 -25.65 77.76 7.68
N ILE A 36 -26.89 78.00 8.12
CA ILE A 36 -27.91 76.96 8.22
C ILE A 36 -28.28 76.39 6.84
N ILE A 37 -28.45 77.26 5.84
CA ILE A 37 -28.74 76.84 4.46
C ILE A 37 -27.57 76.02 3.90
N ASP A 38 -26.33 76.46 4.11
CA ASP A 38 -25.14 75.76 3.63
C ASP A 38 -24.96 74.40 4.32
N THR A 39 -25.17 74.33 5.64
CA THR A 39 -25.11 73.05 6.37
C THR A 39 -26.22 72.10 5.92
N PHE A 40 -27.44 72.59 5.69
CA PHE A 40 -28.53 71.80 5.13
C PHE A 40 -28.21 71.30 3.71
N ASN A 41 -27.76 72.18 2.81
CA ASN A 41 -27.38 71.82 1.44
C ASN A 41 -26.26 70.78 1.42
N ASN A 42 -25.25 70.92 2.30
CA ASN A 42 -24.18 69.94 2.44
C ASN A 42 -24.69 68.58 2.97
N ALA A 43 -25.64 68.59 3.92
CA ALA A 43 -26.26 67.37 4.42
C ALA A 43 -27.07 66.67 3.32
N VAL A 44 -27.86 67.42 2.54
CA VAL A 44 -28.60 66.89 1.39
C VAL A 44 -27.65 66.29 0.36
N ALA A 45 -26.58 67.02 -0.02
CA ALA A 45 -25.59 66.52 -0.96
C ALA A 45 -24.84 65.27 -0.45
N SER A 46 -24.65 65.13 0.86
CA SER A 46 -24.08 63.92 1.47
C SER A 46 -25.04 62.74 1.35
N ILE A 47 -26.32 62.94 1.70
CA ILE A 47 -27.35 61.90 1.62
C ILE A 47 -27.57 61.48 0.16
N GLU A 48 -27.55 62.40 -0.80
CA GLU A 48 -27.66 62.08 -2.22
C GLU A 48 -26.50 61.19 -2.71
N LYS A 49 -25.27 61.45 -2.26
CA LYS A 49 -24.10 60.61 -2.57
C LYS A 49 -24.24 59.22 -1.95
N GLU A 50 -24.68 59.14 -0.70
CA GLU A 50 -24.92 57.86 -0.02
C GLU A 50 -26.04 57.06 -0.69
N LYS A 51 -27.14 57.71 -1.05
CA LYS A 51 -28.25 57.10 -1.79
C LYS A 51 -27.76 56.54 -3.13
N ALA A 52 -27.04 57.32 -3.92
CA ALA A 52 -26.52 56.86 -5.21
C ALA A 52 -25.58 55.66 -5.06
N LYS A 53 -24.75 55.64 -4.02
CA LYS A 53 -23.88 54.51 -3.70
C LYS A 53 -24.69 53.27 -3.33
N LEU A 54 -25.66 53.41 -2.43
CA LEU A 54 -26.51 52.30 -1.99
C LEU A 54 -27.36 51.74 -3.14
N GLU A 55 -27.89 52.59 -4.01
CA GLU A 55 -28.61 52.15 -5.22
C GLU A 55 -27.70 51.36 -6.16
N SER A 56 -26.45 51.81 -6.36
CA SER A 56 -25.47 51.06 -7.15
C SER A 56 -25.11 49.72 -6.51
N ASP A 57 -24.85 49.69 -5.20
CA ASP A 57 -24.51 48.47 -4.47
C ASP A 57 -25.66 47.46 -4.48
N LEU A 58 -26.90 47.93 -4.33
CA LEU A 58 -28.11 47.10 -4.41
C LEU A 58 -28.29 46.51 -5.80
N LYS A 59 -28.10 47.31 -6.87
CA LYS A 59 -28.18 46.80 -8.24
C LYS A 59 -27.07 45.82 -8.56
N ASN A 60 -25.87 46.03 -8.04
CA ASN A 60 -24.79 45.06 -8.18
C ASN A 60 -25.10 43.74 -7.47
N ALA A 61 -25.75 43.80 -6.30
CA ALA A 61 -26.22 42.61 -5.59
C ALA A 61 -27.33 41.87 -6.36
N ASP A 62 -28.31 42.60 -6.92
CA ASP A 62 -29.37 42.03 -7.77
C ASP A 62 -28.76 41.30 -8.99
N LEU A 63 -27.81 41.94 -9.68
CA LEU A 63 -27.12 41.35 -10.83
C LEU A 63 -26.32 40.11 -10.46
N LYS A 64 -25.60 40.16 -9.32
CA LYS A 64 -24.87 38.99 -8.82
C LYS A 64 -25.81 37.83 -8.45
N LEU A 65 -26.97 38.13 -7.90
CA LEU A 65 -27.99 37.13 -7.59
C LEU A 65 -28.49 36.46 -8.87
N LEU A 66 -28.72 37.23 -9.95
CA LEU A 66 -29.11 36.66 -11.25
C LEU A 66 -28.03 35.73 -11.81
N VAL A 67 -26.75 36.12 -11.75
CA VAL A 67 -25.63 35.25 -12.17
C VAL A 67 -25.62 33.95 -11.37
N LEU A 68 -25.68 34.03 -10.04
CA LEU A 68 -25.69 32.85 -9.17
C LEU A 68 -26.91 31.96 -9.42
N TYR A 69 -28.06 32.54 -9.75
CA TYR A 69 -29.26 31.81 -10.09
C TYR A 69 -29.11 31.05 -11.42
N ASP A 70 -28.50 31.68 -12.43
CA ASP A 70 -28.23 31.05 -13.72
C ASP A 70 -27.16 29.94 -13.61
N GLU A 71 -26.12 30.17 -12.80
CA GLU A 71 -25.14 29.13 -12.43
C GLU A 71 -25.84 27.95 -11.74
N LEU A 72 -26.74 28.22 -10.79
CA LEU A 72 -27.48 27.18 -10.07
C LEU A 72 -28.38 26.36 -11.01
N LEU A 73 -29.10 27.00 -11.92
CA LEU A 73 -29.91 26.31 -12.93
C LEU A 73 -29.05 25.39 -13.80
N THR A 74 -27.93 25.92 -14.31
CA THR A 74 -26.98 25.16 -15.13
C THR A 74 -26.39 23.98 -14.37
N LEU A 75 -26.06 24.15 -13.08
CA LEU A 75 -25.54 23.08 -12.23
C LEU A 75 -26.59 22.00 -11.96
N ASN A 76 -27.83 22.41 -11.68
CA ASN A 76 -28.94 21.49 -11.39
C ASN A 76 -29.24 20.57 -12.58
N GLU A 77 -29.19 21.09 -13.81
CA GLU A 77 -29.32 20.27 -15.04
C GLU A 77 -28.20 19.22 -15.20
N LEU A 78 -27.04 19.45 -14.60
CA LEU A 78 -25.87 18.59 -14.70
C LEU A 78 -25.76 17.61 -13.53
N GLU A 79 -26.42 17.89 -12.41
CA GLU A 79 -26.31 17.12 -11.17
C GLU A 79 -26.70 15.65 -11.35
N GLU A 80 -27.81 15.36 -12.02
CA GLU A 80 -28.27 13.98 -12.25
C GLU A 80 -27.23 13.13 -13.02
N LYS A 81 -26.59 13.73 -14.03
CA LYS A 81 -25.54 13.05 -14.82
C LYS A 81 -24.26 12.87 -14.01
N ASP A 82 -23.90 13.85 -13.19
CA ASP A 82 -22.74 13.78 -12.30
C ASP A 82 -22.94 12.67 -11.26
N GLU A 83 -24.13 12.59 -10.65
CA GLU A 83 -24.49 11.52 -9.72
C GLU A 83 -24.48 10.15 -10.38
N ALA A 84 -25.03 10.02 -11.60
CA ALA A 84 -25.05 8.75 -12.32
C ALA A 84 -23.63 8.25 -12.63
N LEU A 85 -22.74 9.14 -13.11
CA LEU A 85 -21.34 8.82 -13.37
C LEU A 85 -20.59 8.48 -12.08
N LEU A 86 -20.86 9.20 -10.99
CA LEU A 86 -20.26 8.90 -9.69
C LEU A 86 -20.68 7.52 -9.18
N ARG A 87 -21.97 7.16 -9.26
CA ARG A 87 -22.49 5.83 -8.91
C ARG A 87 -21.88 4.73 -9.77
N LYS A 88 -21.70 4.97 -11.07
CA LYS A 88 -21.05 4.02 -12.00
C LYS A 88 -19.58 3.81 -11.62
N ALA A 89 -18.84 4.88 -11.35
CA ALA A 89 -17.44 4.82 -10.95
C ALA A 89 -17.23 4.14 -9.59
N THR A 90 -18.09 4.41 -8.61
CA THR A 90 -18.01 3.75 -7.30
C THR A 90 -18.30 2.25 -7.41
N LYS A 91 -19.31 1.86 -8.21
CA LYS A 91 -19.62 0.46 -8.49
C LYS A 91 -18.44 -0.25 -9.16
N CYS A 92 -17.89 0.27 -10.25
CA CYS A 92 -16.72 -0.33 -10.92
C CYS A 92 -15.52 -0.49 -9.96
N ARG A 93 -15.28 0.47 -9.07
CA ARG A 93 -14.22 0.39 -8.05
C ARG A 93 -14.48 -0.70 -7.01
N GLN A 94 -15.73 -0.85 -6.57
CA GLN A 94 -16.12 -1.92 -5.65
C GLN A 94 -15.97 -3.29 -6.31
N ASP A 95 -16.48 -3.45 -7.53
CA ASP A 95 -16.40 -4.69 -8.30
C ASP A 95 -14.93 -5.08 -8.54
N LYS A 96 -14.07 -4.11 -8.91
CA LYS A 96 -12.61 -4.35 -9.03
C LYS A 96 -11.98 -4.85 -7.74
N THR A 97 -12.32 -4.26 -6.61
CA THR A 97 -11.80 -4.66 -5.30
C THR A 97 -12.25 -6.09 -4.95
N SER A 98 -13.52 -6.41 -5.25
CA SER A 98 -14.10 -7.74 -5.05
C SER A 98 -13.39 -8.80 -5.92
N ILE A 99 -13.24 -8.55 -7.22
CA ILE A 99 -12.56 -9.48 -8.14
C ILE A 99 -11.10 -9.65 -7.77
N MET A 100 -10.39 -8.58 -7.39
CA MET A 100 -9.01 -8.70 -6.91
C MET A 100 -8.90 -9.59 -5.67
N HIS A 101 -9.87 -9.53 -4.76
CA HIS A 101 -9.90 -10.40 -3.59
C HIS A 101 -10.14 -11.86 -3.98
N GLN A 102 -11.12 -12.13 -4.85
CA GLN A 102 -11.44 -13.46 -5.37
C GLN A 102 -10.27 -14.08 -6.15
N ILE A 103 -9.56 -13.27 -6.96
CA ILE A 103 -8.35 -13.70 -7.68
C ILE A 103 -7.28 -14.14 -6.69
N LYS A 104 -7.05 -13.35 -5.64
CA LYS A 104 -6.05 -13.68 -4.63
C LYS A 104 -6.40 -14.97 -3.89
N GLU A 105 -7.65 -15.11 -3.45
CA GLU A 105 -8.13 -16.32 -2.78
C GLU A 105 -7.98 -17.56 -3.66
N CYS A 106 -8.34 -17.45 -4.94
CA CYS A 106 -8.16 -18.53 -5.91
C CYS A 106 -6.67 -18.87 -6.16
N GLN A 107 -5.79 -17.87 -6.15
CA GLN A 107 -4.34 -18.07 -6.24
C GLN A 107 -3.76 -18.75 -5.00
N ASP A 108 -4.24 -18.38 -3.81
CA ASP A 108 -3.83 -18.98 -2.54
C ASP A 108 -4.26 -20.46 -2.51
N GLN A 109 -5.51 -20.77 -2.88
CA GLN A 109 -6.02 -22.14 -3.01
C GLN A 109 -5.23 -22.97 -4.05
N LEU A 110 -4.90 -22.39 -5.21
CA LEU A 110 -4.04 -23.05 -6.20
C LEU A 110 -2.63 -23.31 -5.66
N GLY A 111 -2.11 -22.44 -4.79
CA GLY A 111 -0.84 -22.64 -4.09
C GLY A 111 -0.88 -23.81 -3.11
N GLU A 112 -1.94 -23.88 -2.29
CA GLU A 112 -2.16 -24.97 -1.34
C GLU A 112 -2.28 -26.33 -2.03
N ARG A 113 -3.12 -26.42 -3.08
CA ARG A 113 -3.27 -27.67 -3.84
C ARG A 113 -2.00 -28.11 -4.56
N LYS A 114 -1.18 -27.17 -5.03
CA LYS A 114 0.14 -27.51 -5.61
C LYS A 114 1.10 -28.04 -4.55
N ALA A 115 1.08 -27.48 -3.35
CA ALA A 115 1.88 -27.99 -2.24
C ALA A 115 1.43 -29.40 -1.82
N GLU A 116 0.11 -29.67 -1.81
CA GLU A 116 -0.43 -31.02 -1.61
C GLU A 116 0.08 -32.00 -2.68
N ILE A 117 0.06 -31.62 -3.97
CA ILE A 117 0.59 -32.46 -5.06
C ILE A 117 2.09 -32.78 -4.84
N GLU A 118 2.87 -31.79 -4.42
CA GLU A 118 4.31 -31.99 -4.18
C GLU A 118 4.58 -32.85 -2.94
N GLN A 119 3.74 -32.77 -1.91
CA GLN A 119 3.75 -33.69 -0.77
C GLN A 119 3.45 -35.13 -1.23
N TRP A 120 2.39 -35.34 -1.99
CA TRP A 120 2.05 -36.67 -2.53
C TRP A 120 3.14 -37.23 -3.44
N HIS A 121 3.80 -36.41 -4.27
CA HIS A 121 4.96 -36.87 -5.05
C HIS A 121 6.16 -37.24 -4.17
N SER A 122 6.41 -36.53 -3.07
CA SER A 122 7.44 -36.92 -2.11
C SER A 122 7.10 -38.23 -1.40
N GLU A 123 5.84 -38.43 -1.05
CA GLU A 123 5.38 -39.69 -0.44
C GLU A 123 5.42 -40.85 -1.44
N GLU A 124 5.10 -40.63 -2.72
CA GLU A 124 5.27 -41.61 -3.79
C GLU A 124 6.75 -42.00 -3.97
N GLN A 125 7.67 -41.03 -3.90
CA GLN A 125 9.11 -41.29 -3.91
C GLN A 125 9.57 -42.10 -2.69
N ASN A 126 9.03 -41.80 -1.50
CA ASN A 126 9.31 -42.57 -0.29
C ASN A 126 8.79 -44.00 -0.41
N LEU A 127 7.57 -44.19 -0.92
CA LEU A 127 6.98 -45.51 -1.15
C LEU A 127 7.81 -46.33 -2.16
N GLN A 128 8.38 -45.67 -3.17
CA GLN A 128 9.27 -46.31 -4.13
C GLN A 128 10.65 -46.63 -3.54
N ALA A 129 11.14 -45.82 -2.59
CA ALA A 129 12.34 -46.13 -1.81
C ALA A 129 12.10 -47.31 -0.86
N GLU A 130 10.96 -47.36 -0.15
CA GLU A 130 10.54 -48.49 0.69
C GLU A 130 10.42 -49.78 -0.12
N PHE A 131 9.85 -49.72 -1.33
CA PHE A 131 9.83 -50.85 -2.25
C PHE A 131 11.25 -51.32 -2.62
N THR A 132 12.16 -50.39 -2.88
CA THR A 132 13.56 -50.71 -3.23
C THR A 132 14.31 -51.33 -2.05
N GLU A 133 14.04 -50.87 -0.82
CA GLU A 133 14.61 -51.40 0.42
C GLU A 133 14.06 -52.79 0.76
N LEU A 134 12.75 -53.02 0.64
CA LEU A 134 12.09 -54.30 0.92
C LEU A 134 12.51 -55.43 -0.04
N VAL A 135 12.71 -55.11 -1.32
CA VAL A 135 13.06 -56.13 -2.32
C VAL A 135 14.57 -56.34 -2.40
N GLY A 136 15.38 -55.31 -2.11
CA GLY A 136 16.85 -55.36 -2.13
C GLY A 136 17.44 -55.42 -3.55
N GLU A 137 18.48 -54.61 -3.80
CA GLU A 137 19.06 -54.40 -5.16
C GLU A 137 19.62 -55.66 -5.84
N ASN A 138 19.84 -56.75 -5.10
CA ASN A 138 20.45 -58.00 -5.59
C ASN A 138 19.49 -59.20 -5.62
N SER A 139 18.18 -59.00 -5.51
CA SER A 139 17.22 -60.11 -5.47
C SER A 139 16.87 -60.63 -6.88
N PRO A 140 16.93 -61.95 -7.14
CA PRO A 140 16.63 -62.53 -8.45
C PRO A 140 15.16 -62.37 -8.88
N PHE A 141 14.28 -61.97 -7.96
CA PHE A 141 12.84 -61.78 -8.19
C PHE A 141 12.43 -60.30 -8.39
N LEU A 142 13.39 -59.36 -8.39
CA LEU A 142 13.13 -57.92 -8.49
C LEU A 142 12.29 -57.55 -9.72
N GLY A 143 12.56 -58.18 -10.88
CA GLY A 143 11.81 -57.94 -12.11
C GLY A 143 10.35 -58.44 -12.09
N ALA A 144 10.06 -59.51 -11.34
CA ALA A 144 8.71 -60.04 -11.17
C ALA A 144 7.91 -59.18 -10.17
N LEU A 145 8.52 -58.83 -9.04
CA LEU A 145 7.90 -57.97 -8.01
C LEU A 145 7.69 -56.53 -8.52
N LEU A 146 8.59 -55.99 -9.36
CA LEU A 146 8.38 -54.71 -10.05
C LEU A 146 7.18 -54.74 -11.00
N LYS A 147 6.96 -55.85 -11.72
CA LYS A 147 5.78 -56.00 -12.57
C LYS A 147 4.49 -56.03 -11.74
N ILE A 148 4.50 -56.70 -10.59
CA ILE A 148 3.34 -56.76 -9.68
C ILE A 148 3.04 -55.38 -9.07
N TYR A 149 4.07 -54.68 -8.56
CA TYR A 149 3.95 -53.33 -8.01
C TYR A 149 3.45 -52.29 -9.03
N LYS A 150 3.92 -52.38 -10.29
CA LYS A 150 3.51 -51.48 -11.38
C LYS A 150 2.20 -51.85 -12.06
N LYS A 151 1.67 -53.07 -11.85
CA LYS A 151 0.41 -53.51 -12.49
C LYS A 151 -0.74 -52.67 -11.94
N LYS A 152 -1.36 -51.85 -12.79
CA LYS A 152 -2.59 -51.12 -12.45
C LYS A 152 -3.74 -52.11 -12.33
N VAL A 153 -4.34 -52.22 -11.14
CA VAL A 153 -5.61 -52.95 -10.97
C VAL A 153 -6.74 -51.98 -11.26
N LYS A 154 -7.71 -52.39 -12.05
CA LYS A 154 -8.95 -51.65 -12.21
C LYS A 154 -9.75 -51.79 -10.91
N ARG A 155 -9.66 -50.79 -10.03
CA ARG A 155 -10.49 -50.73 -8.83
C ARG A 155 -11.90 -50.39 -9.26
N SER A 156 -12.84 -51.33 -9.11
CA SER A 156 -14.26 -50.95 -9.21
C SER A 156 -14.55 -50.07 -8.00
N LYS A 157 -15.05 -48.85 -8.24
CA LYS A 157 -15.55 -48.02 -7.14
C LYS A 157 -16.67 -48.80 -6.47
N ARG A 158 -16.39 -49.42 -5.31
CA ARG A 158 -17.43 -49.92 -4.42
C ARG A 158 -18.27 -48.72 -4.01
N LYS A 159 -19.49 -48.66 -4.54
CA LYS A 159 -20.55 -47.73 -4.16
C LYS A 159 -20.73 -47.83 -2.64
N LYS A 160 -20.10 -46.91 -1.91
CA LYS A 160 -20.27 -46.80 -0.46
C LYS A 160 -21.62 -46.11 -0.25
N GLY A 161 -22.64 -46.92 0.02
CA GLY A 161 -23.99 -46.46 0.28
C GLY A 161 -24.03 -45.57 1.51
N LEU A 162 -24.62 -44.39 1.32
CA LEU A 162 -25.22 -43.46 2.28
C LEU A 162 -26.12 -42.61 1.37
N GLY A 163 -27.41 -42.94 1.26
CA GLY A 163 -28.44 -42.26 2.03
C GLY A 163 -29.22 -41.37 1.06
N GLU A 164 -30.33 -41.90 0.54
CA GLU A 164 -31.36 -41.12 -0.15
C GLU A 164 -31.90 -40.06 0.81
N ASP A 165 -31.94 -38.80 0.38
CA ASP A 165 -33.03 -37.87 0.67
C ASP A 165 -33.06 -36.78 -0.42
N GLU A 166 -34.29 -36.42 -0.75
CA GLU A 166 -34.80 -35.72 -1.93
C GLU A 166 -34.44 -34.22 -1.96
N ASP A 167 -34.19 -33.65 -3.15
CA ASP A 167 -35.10 -32.71 -3.84
C ASP A 167 -34.43 -31.95 -5.02
N PHE A 168 -35.07 -32.10 -6.19
CA PHE A 168 -35.35 -31.13 -7.28
C PHE A 168 -34.55 -29.80 -7.34
N ASP A 169 -33.90 -29.45 -8.47
CA ASP A 169 -34.53 -28.91 -9.69
C ASP A 169 -33.52 -28.51 -10.80
N GLU A 170 -34.00 -28.64 -12.05
CA GLU A 170 -33.61 -28.12 -13.38
C GLU A 170 -32.21 -27.52 -13.66
N ASP A 171 -31.55 -28.07 -14.70
CA ASP A 171 -31.43 -27.35 -15.98
C ASP A 171 -30.99 -28.31 -17.10
N GLU A 172 -31.81 -28.36 -18.14
CA GLU A 172 -31.55 -29.00 -19.44
C GLU A 172 -30.41 -28.27 -20.16
N ASP A 173 -29.44 -29.02 -20.67
CA ASP A 173 -28.76 -28.65 -21.91
C ASP A 173 -28.48 -29.94 -22.69
N GLU A 174 -29.28 -30.12 -23.73
CA GLU A 174 -29.08 -31.05 -24.83
C GLU A 174 -27.76 -30.71 -25.53
N ASP A 175 -26.89 -31.71 -25.70
CA ASP A 175 -26.07 -31.81 -26.90
C ASP A 175 -25.72 -33.28 -27.12
N GLU A 176 -26.45 -33.89 -28.05
CA GLU A 176 -26.12 -35.15 -28.71
C GLU A 176 -24.86 -34.94 -29.55
N GLU A 177 -23.78 -35.69 -29.29
CA GLU A 177 -22.90 -36.13 -30.36
C GLU A 177 -22.35 -37.53 -30.07
N ASP A 178 -23.02 -38.46 -30.75
CA ASP A 178 -22.69 -39.80 -31.17
C ASP A 178 -21.18 -40.12 -31.26
N SER A 179 -20.76 -41.18 -30.57
CA SER A 179 -19.66 -42.01 -31.06
C SER A 179 -19.90 -43.48 -30.69
N ASP A 180 -20.57 -44.17 -31.61
CA ASP A 180 -20.47 -45.61 -31.83
C ASP A 180 -19.02 -46.12 -31.67
N LEU A 181 -18.81 -46.96 -30.66
CA LEU A 181 -17.73 -47.94 -30.62
C LEU A 181 -18.30 -49.26 -30.08
N GLU A 182 -18.99 -49.99 -30.96
CA GLU A 182 -18.99 -51.45 -30.89
C GLU A 182 -17.59 -51.97 -31.25
N SER A 183 -17.07 -52.91 -30.44
CA SER A 183 -16.14 -54.01 -30.75
C SER A 183 -15.21 -54.24 -29.55
N ASP A 184 -15.58 -55.18 -28.68
CA ASP A 184 -15.03 -56.54 -28.69
C ASP A 184 -15.16 -57.16 -27.29
N GLU A 185 -15.94 -58.26 -27.26
CA GLU A 185 -15.79 -59.32 -26.29
C GLU A 185 -14.40 -59.95 -26.46
N ASP A 186 -13.43 -59.46 -25.70
CA ASP A 186 -12.27 -60.27 -25.33
C ASP A 186 -12.53 -60.81 -23.91
N GLU A 187 -13.08 -62.03 -23.87
CA GLU A 187 -12.61 -63.03 -22.90
C GLU A 187 -11.08 -63.06 -22.98
N ASP A 188 -10.38 -62.79 -21.87
CA ASP A 188 -9.39 -63.74 -21.36
C ASP A 188 -8.64 -63.18 -20.14
N GLU A 189 -8.43 -64.11 -19.21
CA GLU A 189 -7.53 -64.04 -18.06
C GLU A 189 -7.95 -63.06 -16.94
N MET A 190 -8.97 -63.48 -16.20
CA MET A 190 -8.81 -63.58 -14.75
C MET A 190 -7.59 -64.47 -14.45
N ASP A 191 -6.41 -63.93 -14.65
CA ASP A 191 -5.17 -64.44 -14.08
C ASP A 191 -5.33 -64.31 -12.57
N GLU A 192 -5.89 -65.39 -12.03
CA GLU A 192 -5.46 -66.07 -10.83
C GLU A 192 -4.37 -65.28 -10.11
N ASP A 193 -4.69 -64.88 -8.88
CA ASP A 193 -3.74 -64.55 -7.82
C ASP A 193 -2.46 -65.37 -8.01
N VAL A 194 -1.48 -64.77 -8.72
CA VAL A 194 -0.19 -65.40 -9.00
C VAL A 194 0.47 -65.45 -7.65
N GLY A 195 0.25 -66.55 -6.94
CA GLY A 195 0.89 -66.83 -5.67
C GLY A 195 2.39 -66.56 -5.79
N PRO A 196 3.06 -66.31 -4.64
CA PRO A 196 4.42 -65.80 -4.61
C PRO A 196 5.31 -66.51 -5.62
N PRO A 197 6.09 -65.77 -6.45
CA PRO A 197 6.98 -66.36 -7.45
C PRO A 197 7.78 -67.51 -6.81
N GLN A 198 7.90 -68.67 -7.47
CA GLN A 198 8.53 -69.85 -6.87
C GLN A 198 9.91 -69.51 -6.27
N GLY A 199 9.99 -69.52 -4.93
CA GLY A 199 11.20 -69.18 -4.16
C GLY A 199 11.25 -67.78 -3.53
N CYS A 200 10.20 -66.97 -3.68
CA CYS A 200 10.04 -65.69 -2.99
C CYS A 200 9.48 -65.90 -1.57
N ASP A 201 10.00 -65.16 -0.60
CA ASP A 201 9.45 -65.13 0.75
C ASP A 201 8.02 -64.56 0.72
N VAL A 202 7.08 -65.28 1.33
CA VAL A 202 5.65 -64.91 1.39
C VAL A 202 5.50 -63.53 2.03
N GLN A 203 6.35 -63.19 3.00
CA GLN A 203 6.31 -61.88 3.67
C GLN A 203 6.73 -60.72 2.76
N ILE A 204 7.66 -60.94 1.83
CA ILE A 204 8.09 -59.92 0.86
C ILE A 204 7.01 -59.73 -0.21
N TYR A 205 6.34 -60.82 -0.62
CA TYR A 205 5.23 -60.75 -1.57
C TYR A 205 4.03 -59.99 -1.00
N ASP A 206 3.59 -60.31 0.22
CA ASP A 206 2.47 -59.61 0.89
C ASP A 206 2.80 -58.12 1.10
N GLY A 207 4.04 -57.81 1.50
CA GLY A 207 4.50 -56.41 1.61
C GLY A 207 4.50 -55.65 0.29
N VAL A 208 4.81 -56.30 -0.84
CA VAL A 208 4.75 -55.68 -2.18
C VAL A 208 3.30 -55.48 -2.65
N VAL A 209 2.38 -56.35 -2.26
CA VAL A 209 0.93 -56.19 -2.52
C VAL A 209 0.39 -55.01 -1.71
N ASP A 210 0.73 -54.88 -0.42
CA ASP A 210 0.34 -53.74 0.42
C ASP A 210 0.89 -52.41 -0.12
N LEU A 211 2.16 -52.38 -0.55
CA LEU A 211 2.77 -51.21 -1.18
C LEU A 211 2.09 -50.83 -2.50
N ARG A 212 1.59 -51.81 -3.26
CA ARG A 212 0.82 -51.57 -4.49
C ARG A 212 -0.55 -50.96 -4.18
N GLU A 213 -1.24 -51.42 -3.14
CA GLU A 213 -2.51 -50.82 -2.72
C GLU A 213 -2.33 -49.38 -2.27
N LYS A 214 -1.31 -49.10 -1.43
CA LYS A 214 -0.96 -47.74 -1.03
C LYS A 214 -0.62 -46.84 -2.23
N ARG A 215 0.13 -47.35 -3.21
CA ARG A 215 0.44 -46.61 -4.45
C ARG A 215 -0.82 -46.24 -5.22
N LEU A 216 -1.78 -47.17 -5.34
CA LEU A 216 -3.02 -46.92 -6.06
C LEU A 216 -3.93 -45.93 -5.30
N ASP A 217 -3.97 -45.97 -3.97
CA ASP A 217 -4.69 -44.97 -3.16
C ASP A 217 -4.10 -43.56 -3.34
N MET A 218 -2.77 -43.46 -3.37
CA MET A 218 -2.05 -42.21 -3.67
C MET A 218 -2.32 -41.70 -5.09
N GLU A 219 -2.32 -42.60 -6.09
CA GLU A 219 -2.59 -42.26 -7.49
C GLU A 219 -4.03 -41.75 -7.68
N ASP A 220 -5.01 -42.37 -6.99
CA ASP A 220 -6.41 -41.93 -6.97
C ASP A 220 -6.57 -40.55 -6.30
N ALA A 221 -5.92 -40.33 -5.15
CA ALA A 221 -5.93 -39.05 -4.44
C ALA A 221 -5.25 -37.92 -5.25
N LEU A 222 -4.12 -38.21 -5.89
CA LEU A 222 -3.43 -37.29 -6.81
C LEU A 222 -4.33 -36.90 -7.98
N GLN A 223 -5.03 -37.86 -8.60
CA GLN A 223 -5.96 -37.56 -9.69
C GLN A 223 -7.13 -36.66 -9.25
N GLU A 224 -7.67 -36.87 -8.05
CA GLU A 224 -8.73 -36.02 -7.49
C GLU A 224 -8.25 -34.59 -7.23
N ILE A 225 -7.09 -34.43 -6.60
CA ILE A 225 -6.47 -33.11 -6.38
C ILE A 225 -6.14 -32.44 -7.72
N GLN A 226 -5.68 -33.21 -8.71
CA GLN A 226 -5.34 -32.67 -10.02
C GLN A 226 -6.57 -32.17 -10.79
N LYS A 227 -7.72 -32.87 -10.68
CA LYS A 227 -9.01 -32.38 -11.19
C LYS A 227 -9.43 -31.08 -10.49
N ALA A 228 -9.31 -31.02 -9.16
CA ALA A 228 -9.61 -29.80 -8.41
C ALA A 228 -8.69 -28.61 -8.82
N VAL A 229 -7.41 -28.88 -9.11
CA VAL A 229 -6.48 -27.86 -9.64
C VAL A 229 -6.90 -27.39 -11.04
N GLU A 230 -7.36 -28.29 -11.91
CA GLU A 230 -7.87 -27.89 -13.23
C GLU A 230 -9.13 -27.03 -13.16
N GLU A 231 -10.06 -27.36 -12.26
CA GLU A 231 -11.23 -26.54 -11.98
C GLU A 231 -10.85 -25.16 -11.44
N LEU A 232 -9.95 -25.10 -10.45
CA LEU A 232 -9.42 -23.84 -9.91
C LEU A 232 -8.68 -23.02 -10.97
N LYS A 233 -7.98 -23.66 -11.91
CA LYS A 233 -7.37 -22.95 -13.06
C LYS A 233 -8.42 -22.36 -13.99
N LYS A 234 -9.54 -23.07 -14.23
CA LYS A 234 -10.67 -22.56 -15.03
C LYS A 234 -11.32 -21.36 -14.34
N THR A 235 -11.58 -21.43 -13.03
CA THR A 235 -12.15 -20.30 -12.28
C THR A 235 -11.19 -19.11 -12.22
N HIS A 236 -9.89 -19.35 -11.99
CA HIS A 236 -8.86 -18.30 -12.04
C HIS A 236 -8.83 -17.58 -13.39
N LYS A 237 -8.92 -18.32 -14.50
CA LYS A 237 -8.97 -17.73 -15.84
C LYS A 237 -10.21 -16.87 -16.04
N LYS A 238 -11.40 -17.34 -15.62
CA LYS A 238 -12.66 -16.56 -15.67
C LYS A 238 -12.53 -15.25 -14.89
N LEU A 239 -12.01 -15.31 -13.67
CA LEU A 239 -11.79 -14.12 -12.83
C LEU A 239 -10.81 -13.12 -13.46
N LEU A 240 -9.76 -13.60 -14.14
CA LEU A 240 -8.82 -12.72 -14.87
C LEU A 240 -9.48 -12.07 -16.10
N ASP A 241 -10.35 -12.78 -16.81
CA ASP A 241 -11.08 -12.20 -17.94
C ASP A 241 -12.11 -11.15 -17.47
N ASP A 242 -12.77 -11.40 -16.32
CA ASP A 242 -13.63 -10.42 -15.67
C ASP A 242 -12.86 -9.20 -15.14
N GLU A 243 -11.66 -9.39 -14.56
CA GLU A 243 -10.79 -8.28 -14.15
C GLU A 243 -10.45 -7.36 -15.33
N ARG A 244 -10.10 -7.93 -16.47
CA ARG A 244 -9.83 -7.17 -17.71
C ARG A 244 -11.07 -6.45 -18.22
N ARG A 245 -12.26 -7.05 -18.08
CA ARG A 245 -13.53 -6.43 -18.46
C ARG A 245 -13.83 -5.22 -17.57
N ILE A 246 -13.74 -5.38 -16.25
CA ILE A 246 -13.91 -4.28 -15.28
C ILE A 246 -12.88 -3.18 -15.53
N ASP A 247 -11.63 -3.53 -15.83
CA ASP A 247 -10.59 -2.55 -16.15
C ASP A 247 -10.91 -1.72 -17.41
N LYS A 248 -11.52 -2.34 -18.43
CA LYS A 248 -12.00 -1.61 -19.61
C LYS A 248 -13.18 -0.72 -19.26
N GLU A 249 -14.16 -1.23 -18.51
CA GLU A 249 -15.33 -0.46 -18.05
C GLU A 249 -14.92 0.72 -17.17
N GLN A 250 -13.93 0.55 -16.29
CA GLN A 250 -13.35 1.61 -15.46
C GLN A 250 -12.71 2.69 -16.32
N LYS A 251 -11.84 2.32 -17.27
CA LYS A 251 -11.21 3.28 -18.20
C LYS A 251 -12.23 4.04 -19.04
N GLN A 252 -13.28 3.34 -19.49
CA GLN A 252 -14.37 3.98 -20.22
C GLN A 252 -15.12 4.98 -19.34
N THR A 253 -15.47 4.60 -18.12
CA THR A 253 -16.16 5.48 -17.16
C THR A 253 -15.30 6.70 -16.82
N ASP A 254 -13.99 6.52 -16.63
CA ASP A 254 -13.05 7.63 -16.41
C ASP A 254 -13.00 8.60 -17.60
N ALA A 255 -13.03 8.08 -18.84
CA ALA A 255 -13.09 8.90 -20.04
C ALA A 255 -14.43 9.64 -20.17
N GLU A 256 -15.55 8.98 -19.85
CA GLU A 256 -16.89 9.59 -19.80
C GLU A 256 -16.92 10.73 -18.77
N ILE A 257 -16.33 10.54 -17.59
CA ILE A 257 -16.21 11.59 -16.56
C ILE A 257 -15.37 12.76 -17.07
N GLN A 258 -14.21 12.52 -17.70
CA GLN A 258 -13.39 13.60 -18.24
C GLN A 258 -14.11 14.41 -19.32
N HIS A 259 -14.83 13.72 -20.21
CA HIS A 259 -15.65 14.36 -21.23
C HIS A 259 -16.75 15.20 -20.59
N PHE A 260 -17.46 14.63 -19.61
CA PHE A 260 -18.52 15.33 -18.88
C PHE A 260 -18.01 16.54 -18.10
N GLN A 261 -16.84 16.45 -17.46
CA GLN A 261 -16.21 17.60 -16.77
C GLN A 261 -15.85 18.71 -17.77
N THR A 262 -15.39 18.35 -18.96
CA THR A 262 -15.11 19.32 -20.03
C THR A 262 -16.39 20.01 -20.51
N ASP A 263 -17.47 19.26 -20.66
CA ASP A 263 -18.79 19.80 -21.04
C ASP A 263 -19.40 20.65 -19.93
N LYS A 264 -19.27 20.24 -18.66
CA LYS A 264 -19.64 21.01 -17.47
C LYS A 264 -18.91 22.34 -17.43
N GLN A 265 -17.58 22.32 -17.64
CA GLN A 265 -16.80 23.55 -17.73
C GLN A 265 -17.24 24.43 -18.92
N ARG A 266 -17.53 23.83 -20.08
CA ARG A 266 -18.01 24.58 -21.25
C ARG A 266 -19.35 25.25 -20.97
N LYS A 267 -20.29 24.57 -20.33
CA LYS A 267 -21.59 25.12 -19.95
C LYS A 267 -21.46 26.20 -18.88
N LEU A 268 -20.65 25.98 -17.84
CA LEU A 268 -20.40 27.01 -16.82
C LEU A 268 -19.73 28.25 -17.40
N ASN A 269 -18.86 28.09 -18.39
CA ASN A 269 -18.24 29.22 -19.10
C ASN A 269 -19.21 30.01 -20.00
N GLN A 270 -20.42 29.50 -20.25
CA GLN A 270 -21.47 30.23 -20.98
C GLN A 270 -22.25 31.16 -20.05
N VAL A 271 -22.14 30.99 -18.73
CA VAL A 271 -22.81 31.86 -17.77
C VAL A 271 -22.17 33.25 -17.83
N GLU A 272 -22.99 34.25 -18.10
CA GLU A 272 -22.53 35.63 -18.25
C GLU A 272 -22.19 36.23 -16.89
N ILE A 273 -20.96 36.73 -16.75
CA ILE A 273 -20.52 37.39 -15.52
C ILE A 273 -20.70 38.90 -15.66
N VAL A 274 -21.39 39.50 -14.70
CA VAL A 274 -21.64 40.94 -14.68
C VAL A 274 -20.57 41.65 -13.86
N PHE A 275 -19.93 42.68 -14.44
CA PHE A 275 -18.94 43.53 -13.76
C PHE A 275 -19.43 44.99 -13.70
N ALA A 276 -19.41 45.55 -12.49
CA ALA A 276 -19.62 46.97 -12.29
C ALA A 276 -18.27 47.70 -12.34
N LEU A 277 -18.08 48.53 -13.37
CA LEU A 277 -16.86 49.30 -13.56
C LEU A 277 -17.12 50.78 -13.27
N ARG A 278 -16.19 51.44 -12.57
CA ARG A 278 -16.17 52.90 -12.49
C ARG A 278 -15.74 53.47 -13.83
N LEU A 279 -16.26 54.63 -14.21
CA LEU A 279 -15.89 55.31 -15.44
C LEU A 279 -14.37 55.49 -15.58
N SER A 280 -13.68 55.77 -14.47
CA SER A 280 -12.22 55.92 -14.41
C SER A 280 -11.43 54.64 -14.69
N GLN A 281 -12.08 53.48 -14.68
CA GLN A 281 -11.47 52.18 -15.01
C GLN A 281 -11.61 51.83 -16.50
N VAL A 282 -12.47 52.55 -17.23
CA VAL A 282 -12.73 52.33 -18.65
C VAL A 282 -11.70 53.10 -19.46
N GLN A 283 -10.86 52.39 -20.24
CA GLN A 283 -9.82 52.98 -21.06
C GLN A 283 -10.21 53.11 -22.53
N CYS A 284 -11.38 52.59 -22.94
CA CYS A 284 -11.91 52.64 -24.29
C CYS A 284 -12.92 53.79 -24.51
N LEU A 285 -12.64 54.96 -23.94
CA LEU A 285 -13.46 56.16 -24.16
C LEU A 285 -13.17 56.70 -25.58
N ASP A 286 -14.22 57.06 -26.31
CA ASP A 286 -14.09 57.66 -27.64
C ASP A 286 -13.33 59.00 -27.55
N GLN A 287 -12.39 59.24 -28.48
CA GLN A 287 -11.55 60.45 -28.54
C GLN A 287 -12.31 61.72 -28.98
N GLY A 288 -13.61 61.82 -28.72
CA GLY A 288 -14.41 63.03 -28.93
C GLY A 288 -14.66 63.73 -27.60
N GLU A 289 -14.51 65.05 -27.53
CA GLU A 289 -15.02 65.81 -26.39
C GLU A 289 -16.55 65.97 -26.50
N PRO A 290 -17.34 65.66 -25.44
CA PRO A 290 -16.95 65.05 -24.16
C PRO A 290 -16.72 63.54 -24.29
N GLU A 291 -15.81 62.99 -23.48
CA GLU A 291 -15.53 61.55 -23.38
C GLU A 291 -16.84 60.75 -23.27
N ARG A 292 -17.22 60.07 -24.36
CA ARG A 292 -18.43 59.26 -24.40
C ARG A 292 -18.05 57.78 -24.31
N LEU A 293 -18.84 57.06 -23.52
CA LEU A 293 -18.82 55.60 -23.56
C LEU A 293 -19.32 55.15 -24.94
N PRO A 294 -18.64 54.18 -25.57
CA PRO A 294 -19.16 53.53 -26.77
C PRO A 294 -20.57 52.97 -26.51
N ALA A 295 -21.44 53.03 -27.51
CA ALA A 295 -22.81 52.52 -27.41
C ALA A 295 -22.86 51.01 -27.15
N GLU A 296 -21.84 50.27 -27.62
CA GLU A 296 -21.70 48.82 -27.50
C GLU A 296 -20.26 48.47 -27.09
N LEU A 297 -20.12 47.52 -26.17
CA LEU A 297 -18.81 47.08 -25.65
C LEU A 297 -18.38 45.71 -26.18
N ASP A 298 -19.09 45.11 -27.12
CA ASP A 298 -18.90 43.72 -27.60
C ASP A 298 -17.50 43.42 -28.14
N ARG A 299 -16.79 44.44 -28.65
CA ARG A 299 -15.42 44.31 -29.19
C ARG A 299 -14.33 44.56 -28.15
N HIS A 300 -14.69 44.80 -26.89
CA HIS A 300 -13.76 45.18 -25.82
C HIS A 300 -13.56 44.01 -24.86
N VAL A 301 -12.35 43.92 -24.30
CA VAL A 301 -11.96 42.86 -23.37
C VAL A 301 -11.65 43.49 -22.03
N VAL A 302 -12.22 42.93 -20.96
CA VAL A 302 -11.92 43.32 -19.58
C VAL A 302 -10.81 42.43 -19.06
N PHE A 303 -9.71 43.04 -18.60
CA PHE A 303 -8.60 42.34 -17.97
C PHE A 303 -8.09 43.11 -16.76
N THR A 304 -7.56 42.38 -15.79
CA THR A 304 -6.87 43.01 -14.66
C THR A 304 -5.51 43.53 -15.12
N ARG A 305 -5.04 44.64 -14.53
CA ARG A 305 -3.70 45.19 -14.85
C ARG A 305 -2.59 44.18 -14.58
N GLU A 306 -2.73 43.43 -13.48
CA GLU A 306 -1.81 42.33 -13.14
C GLU A 306 -1.90 41.18 -14.12
N GLY A 307 -3.12 40.82 -14.57
CA GLY A 307 -3.34 39.78 -15.57
C GLY A 307 -2.69 40.12 -16.91
N LEU A 308 -2.81 41.36 -17.36
CA LEU A 308 -2.13 41.84 -18.58
C LEU A 308 -0.61 41.78 -18.42
N ALA A 309 -0.07 42.28 -17.29
CA ALA A 309 1.36 42.24 -17.03
C ALA A 309 1.90 40.80 -17.00
N LYS A 310 1.17 39.88 -16.35
CA LYS A 310 1.50 38.45 -16.35
C LYS A 310 1.43 37.84 -17.75
N LEU A 311 0.42 38.16 -18.55
CA LEU A 311 0.31 37.67 -19.92
C LEU A 311 1.46 38.20 -20.78
N MET A 312 1.84 39.46 -20.64
CA MET A 312 2.99 40.04 -21.32
C MET A 312 4.30 39.35 -20.89
N SER A 313 4.51 39.12 -19.59
CA SER A 313 5.65 38.31 -19.09
C SER A 313 5.63 36.92 -19.70
N ARG A 314 4.48 36.25 -19.68
CA ARG A 314 4.33 34.89 -20.19
C ARG A 314 4.61 34.80 -21.68
N ILE A 315 4.23 35.81 -22.46
CA ILE A 315 4.59 35.88 -23.88
C ILE A 315 6.12 35.94 -24.02
N THR A 316 6.83 36.72 -23.19
CA THR A 316 8.30 36.75 -23.24
C THR A 316 8.94 35.43 -22.82
N GLU A 317 8.41 34.78 -21.79
CA GLU A 317 8.83 33.45 -21.33
C GLU A 317 8.62 32.40 -22.42
N LEU A 318 7.46 32.35 -23.06
CA LEU A 318 7.17 31.43 -24.16
C LEU A 318 8.14 31.62 -25.33
N HIS A 319 8.49 32.87 -25.66
CA HIS A 319 9.52 33.12 -26.68
C HIS A 319 10.91 32.63 -26.26
N GLN A 320 11.21 32.60 -24.96
CA GLN A 320 12.45 32.01 -24.43
C GLN A 320 12.37 30.47 -24.46
N GLU A 321 11.29 29.87 -23.97
CA GLU A 321 11.05 28.42 -24.01
C GLU A 321 11.14 27.88 -25.45
N ILE A 322 10.51 28.56 -26.42
CA ILE A 322 10.60 28.18 -27.84
C ILE A 322 12.05 28.23 -28.35
N ARG A 323 12.84 29.23 -27.92
CA ARG A 323 14.26 29.32 -28.30
C ARG A 323 15.07 28.18 -27.69
N GLU A 324 14.84 27.85 -26.43
CA GLU A 324 15.50 26.76 -25.72
C GLU A 324 15.17 25.40 -26.34
N VAL A 325 13.88 25.14 -26.61
CA VAL A 325 13.42 23.91 -27.28
C VAL A 325 13.99 23.79 -28.69
N LYS A 326 14.07 24.89 -29.46
CA LYS A 326 14.72 24.88 -30.77
C LYS A 326 16.22 24.59 -30.67
N ALA A 327 16.90 25.11 -29.64
CA ALA A 327 18.32 24.85 -29.41
C ALA A 327 18.57 23.38 -29.01
N SER A 328 17.77 22.84 -28.09
CA SER A 328 17.85 21.45 -27.66
C SER A 328 17.53 20.50 -28.80
N HIS A 329 16.52 20.80 -29.63
CA HIS A 329 16.22 20.00 -30.82
C HIS A 329 17.39 19.99 -31.82
N LYS A 330 18.03 21.14 -32.05
CA LYS A 330 19.24 21.21 -32.90
C LYS A 330 20.39 20.40 -32.31
N GLN A 331 20.59 20.43 -31.00
CA GLN A 331 21.61 19.62 -30.32
C GLN A 331 21.31 18.13 -30.46
N LEU A 332 20.07 17.72 -30.20
CA LEU A 332 19.63 16.33 -30.34
C LEU A 332 19.80 15.80 -31.76
N GLN A 333 19.54 16.62 -32.78
CA GLN A 333 19.83 16.26 -34.18
C GLN A 333 21.33 16.06 -34.44
N ARG A 334 22.20 16.88 -33.85
CA ARG A 334 23.66 16.70 -33.95
C ARG A 334 24.10 15.41 -33.27
N ASP A 335 23.61 15.16 -32.06
CA ASP A 335 23.92 13.96 -31.28
C ASP A 335 23.43 12.71 -32.00
N PHE A 336 22.23 12.73 -32.56
CA PHE A 336 21.73 11.63 -33.38
C PHE A 336 22.63 11.33 -34.58
N ARG A 337 23.09 12.37 -35.30
CA ARG A 337 24.02 12.20 -36.42
C ARG A 337 25.36 11.64 -35.97
N LEU A 338 25.90 12.11 -34.85
CA LEU A 338 27.14 11.61 -34.27
C LEU A 338 27.01 10.15 -33.86
N ARG A 339 25.99 9.81 -33.06
CA ARG A 339 25.71 8.44 -32.62
C ARG A 339 25.46 7.49 -33.78
N LYS A 340 24.79 7.95 -34.85
CA LYS A 340 24.62 7.15 -36.07
C LYS A 340 25.95 6.83 -36.75
N ARG A 341 26.88 7.79 -36.84
CA ARG A 341 28.24 7.56 -37.36
C ARG A 341 29.02 6.60 -36.47
N GLU A 342 29.00 6.81 -35.16
CA GLU A 342 29.65 5.91 -34.18
C GLU A 342 29.11 4.48 -34.27
N LYS A 343 27.78 4.33 -34.37
CA LYS A 343 27.13 3.02 -34.56
C LYS A 343 27.67 2.33 -35.82
N ASN A 344 27.68 3.04 -36.95
CA ASN A 344 28.15 2.47 -38.21
C ASN A 344 29.63 2.08 -38.13
N GLN A 345 30.47 2.92 -37.52
CA GLN A 345 31.89 2.62 -37.33
C GLN A 345 32.11 1.40 -36.42
N LYS A 346 31.33 1.28 -35.34
CA LYS A 346 31.38 0.08 -34.48
C LYS A 346 30.89 -1.17 -35.20
N MET A 347 29.85 -1.08 -36.04
CA MET A 347 29.41 -2.23 -36.84
C MET A 347 30.48 -2.65 -37.85
N GLN A 348 31.12 -1.70 -38.54
CA GLN A 348 32.24 -1.97 -39.43
C GLN A 348 33.39 -2.67 -38.68
N ASN A 349 33.76 -2.17 -37.50
CA ASN A 349 34.79 -2.80 -36.68
C ASN A 349 34.39 -4.22 -36.24
N ILE A 350 33.13 -4.47 -35.92
CA ILE A 350 32.63 -5.81 -35.57
C ILE A 350 32.72 -6.74 -36.78
N GLU A 351 32.37 -6.26 -37.97
CA GLU A 351 32.50 -7.02 -39.22
C GLU A 351 33.97 -7.33 -39.53
N ASP A 352 34.86 -6.35 -39.43
CA ASP A 352 36.31 -6.53 -39.63
C ASP A 352 36.90 -7.52 -38.61
N LEU A 353 36.49 -7.46 -37.34
CA LEU A 353 36.93 -8.41 -36.32
C LEU A 353 36.37 -9.81 -36.57
N ARG A 354 35.12 -9.93 -37.01
CA ARG A 354 34.52 -11.22 -37.40
C ARG A 354 35.24 -11.83 -38.58
N ALA A 355 35.58 -11.04 -39.60
CA ALA A 355 36.35 -11.49 -40.75
C ALA A 355 37.75 -11.96 -40.34
N LYS A 356 38.49 -11.15 -39.54
CA LYS A 356 39.79 -11.55 -39.00
C LYS A 356 39.71 -12.83 -38.16
N PHE A 357 38.65 -12.98 -37.37
CA PHE A 357 38.44 -14.17 -36.55
C PHE A 357 38.19 -15.40 -37.44
N GLN A 358 37.33 -15.27 -38.45
CA GLN A 358 37.10 -16.32 -39.45
C GLN A 358 38.38 -16.69 -40.20
N ASP A 359 39.19 -15.72 -40.62
CA ASP A 359 40.48 -15.95 -41.29
C ASP A 359 41.45 -16.72 -40.38
N ILE A 360 41.56 -16.32 -39.10
CA ILE A 360 42.40 -17.02 -38.12
C ILE A 360 41.87 -18.45 -37.88
N GLN A 361 40.56 -18.63 -37.79
CA GLN A 361 39.95 -19.95 -37.61
C GLN A 361 40.19 -20.84 -38.83
N MET A 362 40.02 -20.33 -40.04
CA MET A 362 40.32 -21.03 -41.29
C MET A 362 41.80 -21.40 -41.37
N LEU A 363 42.70 -20.50 -40.98
CA LEU A 363 44.15 -20.76 -41.02
C LEU A 363 44.59 -21.81 -39.98
N LYS A 364 43.98 -21.80 -38.78
CA LYS A 364 44.36 -22.71 -37.69
C LYS A 364 43.68 -24.07 -37.76
N PHE A 365 42.41 -24.12 -38.16
CA PHE A 365 41.57 -25.31 -38.07
C PHE A 365 41.07 -25.82 -39.43
N GLY A 366 41.28 -25.07 -40.53
CA GLY A 366 40.81 -25.45 -41.88
C GLY A 366 39.30 -25.35 -42.08
N GLN A 367 38.54 -25.03 -41.02
CA GLN A 367 37.10 -24.89 -40.98
C GLN A 367 36.70 -23.86 -39.91
N ILE A 368 35.52 -23.25 -40.04
CA ILE A 368 34.96 -22.37 -39.00
C ILE A 368 34.50 -23.26 -37.84
N VAL A 369 35.22 -23.20 -36.73
CA VAL A 369 34.94 -23.99 -35.52
C VAL A 369 34.22 -23.11 -34.51
N ASP A 370 33.13 -23.61 -33.92
CA ASP A 370 32.47 -22.97 -32.79
C ASP A 370 33.32 -23.17 -31.52
N LEU A 371 34.16 -22.17 -31.22
CA LEU A 371 35.06 -22.20 -30.07
C LEU A 371 34.29 -22.15 -28.74
N ASP A 372 33.05 -21.64 -28.71
CA ASP A 372 32.24 -21.60 -27.49
C ASP A 372 31.80 -23.02 -27.08
N LEU A 373 31.57 -23.90 -28.06
CA LEU A 373 31.26 -25.31 -27.83
C LEU A 373 32.48 -26.08 -27.29
N ILE A 374 33.67 -25.72 -27.74
CA ILE A 374 34.95 -26.31 -27.29
C ILE A 374 35.35 -25.77 -25.91
N GLU A 375 35.14 -24.50 -25.63
CA GLU A 375 35.41 -23.90 -24.32
C GLU A 375 34.45 -24.42 -23.24
N ARG A 376 33.21 -24.79 -23.60
CA ARG A 376 32.29 -25.51 -22.72
C ARG A 376 32.71 -26.95 -22.42
N SER A 377 33.49 -27.59 -23.30
CA SER A 377 33.94 -28.97 -23.13
C SER A 377 35.33 -29.08 -22.50
N ALA A 378 36.12 -28.01 -22.50
CA ALA A 378 37.37 -27.94 -21.75
C ALA A 378 37.09 -27.43 -20.32
N PRO A 379 37.41 -28.20 -19.26
CA PRO A 379 37.28 -27.68 -17.90
C PRO A 379 38.27 -26.52 -17.71
N ASN A 380 37.72 -25.32 -17.57
CA ASN A 380 38.49 -24.10 -17.38
C ASN A 380 39.25 -24.17 -16.04
N LYS A 381 40.58 -24.05 -16.07
CA LYS A 381 41.46 -24.10 -14.89
C LYS A 381 41.02 -23.13 -13.79
N TYR A 382 40.43 -22.00 -14.17
CA TYR A 382 39.85 -21.02 -13.25
C TYR A 382 38.65 -21.57 -12.46
N VAL A 383 37.82 -22.44 -13.08
CA VAL A 383 36.69 -23.09 -12.42
C VAL A 383 37.18 -24.13 -11.41
N GLN A 384 38.24 -24.86 -11.72
CA GLN A 384 38.87 -25.78 -10.76
C GLN A 384 39.47 -25.02 -9.56
N GLU A 385 40.17 -23.90 -9.80
CA GLU A 385 40.69 -23.04 -8.72
C GLU A 385 39.56 -22.44 -7.85
N LEU A 386 38.42 -22.10 -8.45
CA LEU A 386 37.24 -21.66 -7.69
C LEU A 386 36.64 -22.80 -6.86
N GLN A 387 36.51 -24.00 -7.44
CA GLN A 387 35.99 -25.17 -6.73
C GLN A 387 36.88 -25.54 -5.54
N GLU A 388 38.20 -25.46 -5.69
CA GLU A 388 39.15 -25.69 -4.62
C GLU A 388 39.01 -24.63 -3.50
N ARG A 389 38.88 -23.34 -3.85
CA ARG A 389 38.61 -22.27 -2.86
C ARG A 389 37.27 -22.44 -2.15
N VAL A 390 36.24 -22.93 -2.84
CA VAL A 390 34.94 -23.23 -2.23
C VAL A 390 35.09 -24.41 -1.26
N ALA A 391 35.80 -25.47 -1.65
CA ALA A 391 36.05 -26.63 -0.79
C ALA A 391 36.85 -26.25 0.47
N GLU A 392 37.85 -25.37 0.35
CA GLU A 392 38.60 -24.82 1.49
C GLU A 392 37.71 -24.02 2.44
N ALA A 393 36.87 -23.13 1.89
CA ALA A 393 35.93 -22.34 2.69
C ALA A 393 34.90 -23.22 3.41
N GLU A 394 34.34 -24.22 2.72
CA GLU A 394 33.43 -25.19 3.34
C GLU A 394 34.10 -26.01 4.45
N ALA A 395 35.36 -26.42 4.26
CA ALA A 395 36.11 -27.13 5.29
C ALA A 395 36.34 -26.24 6.53
N GLU A 396 36.64 -24.96 6.33
CA GLU A 396 36.77 -24.00 7.44
C GLU A 396 35.42 -23.79 8.15
N HIS A 397 34.33 -23.63 7.41
CA HIS A 397 32.99 -23.49 7.98
C HIS A 397 32.55 -24.73 8.75
N ARG A 398 32.83 -25.94 8.24
CA ARG A 398 32.57 -27.20 8.95
C ARG A 398 33.35 -27.27 10.28
N ARG A 399 34.61 -26.83 10.31
CA ARG A 399 35.39 -26.76 11.56
C ARG A 399 34.77 -25.79 12.56
N ARG A 400 34.37 -24.59 12.12
CA ARG A 400 33.71 -23.62 12.99
C ARG A 400 32.39 -24.15 13.54
N LEU A 401 31.58 -24.82 12.73
CA LEU A 401 30.33 -25.45 13.17
C LEU A 401 30.59 -26.50 14.26
N ALA A 402 31.56 -27.38 14.07
CA ALA A 402 31.92 -28.38 15.09
C ALA A 402 32.40 -27.75 16.41
N GLU A 403 33.15 -26.63 16.35
CA GLU A 403 33.54 -25.89 17.55
C GLU A 403 32.33 -25.27 18.28
N TRP A 404 31.37 -24.73 17.51
CA TRP A 404 30.14 -24.17 18.07
C TRP A 404 29.23 -25.25 18.67
N GLU A 405 29.08 -26.40 18.02
CA GLU A 405 28.36 -27.55 18.57
C GLU A 405 28.96 -28.01 19.90
N LYS A 406 30.30 -28.08 19.99
CA LYS A 406 30.98 -28.43 21.24
C LYS A 406 30.74 -27.39 22.35
N LYS A 407 30.68 -26.10 22.02
CA LYS A 407 30.33 -25.04 22.97
C LYS A 407 28.88 -25.15 23.43
N ILE A 408 27.95 -25.40 22.52
CA ILE A 408 26.53 -25.63 22.82
C ILE A 408 26.39 -26.81 23.77
N GLU A 409 27.07 -27.93 23.49
CA GLU A 409 27.00 -29.12 24.34
C GLU A 409 27.57 -28.85 25.74
N LYS A 410 28.67 -28.10 25.86
CA LYS A 410 29.20 -27.67 27.16
C LYS A 410 28.21 -26.80 27.93
N GLN A 411 27.55 -25.86 27.25
CA GLN A 411 26.54 -24.99 27.88
C GLN A 411 25.28 -25.77 28.28
N LYS A 412 24.82 -26.73 27.47
CA LYS A 412 23.71 -27.63 27.82
C LYS A 412 24.00 -28.43 29.08
N LYS A 413 25.22 -28.98 29.20
CA LYS A 413 25.65 -29.71 30.41
C LYS A 413 25.69 -28.81 31.64
N GLU A 414 26.18 -27.59 31.51
CA GLU A 414 26.20 -26.64 32.62
C GLU A 414 24.78 -26.24 33.04
N LEU A 415 23.89 -26.00 32.08
CA LEU A 415 22.47 -25.72 32.36
C LEU A 415 21.82 -26.91 33.08
N ALA A 416 22.06 -28.14 32.64
CA ALA A 416 21.54 -29.34 33.30
C ALA A 416 22.07 -29.46 34.74
N ARG A 417 23.35 -29.17 34.97
CA ARG A 417 23.97 -29.15 36.31
C ARG A 417 23.30 -28.13 37.21
N VAL A 418 23.16 -26.89 36.75
CA VAL A 418 22.52 -25.81 37.52
C VAL A 418 21.04 -26.12 37.79
N THR A 419 20.32 -26.70 36.83
CA THR A 419 18.94 -27.12 37.05
C THR A 419 18.85 -28.21 38.12
N CYS A 420 19.75 -29.20 38.11
CA CYS A 420 19.79 -30.25 39.13
C CYS A 420 20.14 -29.69 40.52
N ASP A 421 21.12 -28.80 40.60
CA ASP A 421 21.50 -28.10 41.83
C ASP A 421 20.30 -27.29 42.38
N ASN A 422 19.59 -26.57 41.51
CA ASN A 422 18.38 -25.82 41.88
C ASN A 422 17.24 -26.73 42.32
N THR A 423 17.01 -27.88 41.66
CA THR A 423 16.01 -28.85 42.10
C THR A 423 16.35 -29.43 43.47
N SER A 424 17.64 -29.72 43.74
CA SER A 424 18.09 -30.19 45.06
C SER A 424 17.88 -29.12 46.13
N LEU A 425 18.19 -27.85 45.82
CA LEU A 425 17.92 -26.73 46.73
C LEU A 425 16.41 -26.57 46.99
N MET A 426 15.57 -26.72 45.96
CA MET A 426 14.11 -26.69 46.12
C MET A 426 13.60 -27.85 46.99
N GLU A 427 14.13 -29.07 46.83
CA GLU A 427 13.81 -30.19 47.71
C GLU A 427 14.24 -29.94 49.15
N GLN A 428 15.42 -29.35 49.36
CA GLN A 428 15.88 -28.93 50.69
C GLN A 428 14.98 -27.85 51.28
N ILE A 429 14.55 -26.85 50.50
CA ILE A 429 13.61 -25.81 50.93
C ILE A 429 12.26 -26.43 51.29
N VAL A 430 11.75 -27.37 50.49
CA VAL A 430 10.48 -28.08 50.79
C VAL A 430 10.61 -28.90 52.06
N SER A 431 11.72 -29.64 52.24
CA SER A 431 12.03 -30.39 53.46
C SER A 431 12.09 -29.49 54.70
N MET A 432 12.85 -28.40 54.62
CA MET A 432 12.93 -27.41 55.69
C MET A 432 11.59 -26.73 55.94
N GLY A 433 10.79 -26.48 54.89
CA GLY A 433 9.44 -25.94 54.97
C GLY A 433 8.47 -26.87 55.68
N TYR A 434 8.52 -28.18 55.42
CA TYR A 434 7.75 -29.17 56.18
C TYR A 434 8.19 -29.21 57.65
N SER A 435 9.50 -29.16 57.92
CA SER A 435 10.02 -29.12 59.30
C SER A 435 9.60 -27.84 60.02
N GLN A 436 9.68 -26.69 59.34
CA GLN A 436 9.21 -25.41 59.84
C GLN A 436 7.71 -25.44 60.10
N MET A 437 6.89 -25.97 59.19
CA MET A 437 5.44 -26.05 59.37
C MET A 437 5.07 -26.98 60.54
N GLN A 438 5.82 -28.07 60.74
CA GLN A 438 5.66 -28.94 61.92
C GLN A 438 6.08 -28.25 63.21
N LEU A 439 7.19 -27.50 63.20
CA LEU A 439 7.67 -26.70 64.33
C LEU A 439 6.69 -25.56 64.64
N ASP A 440 6.16 -24.86 63.65
CA ASP A 440 5.16 -23.81 63.76
C ASP A 440 3.82 -24.38 64.22
N ALA A 441 3.41 -25.57 63.76
CA ALA A 441 2.24 -26.25 64.30
C ALA A 441 2.44 -26.63 65.77
N ALA A 442 3.62 -27.11 66.15
CA ALA A 442 3.97 -27.40 67.53
C ALA A 442 4.10 -26.13 68.40
N LEU A 443 4.63 -25.04 67.84
CA LEU A 443 4.74 -23.73 68.47
C LEU A 443 3.36 -23.12 68.63
N ASN A 444 2.50 -23.12 67.60
CA ASN A 444 1.12 -22.66 67.66
C ASN A 444 0.29 -23.51 68.63
N ALA A 445 0.50 -24.84 68.69
CA ALA A 445 -0.11 -25.68 69.71
C ALA A 445 0.39 -25.36 71.14
N ARG A 446 1.64 -24.90 71.28
CA ARG A 446 2.23 -24.48 72.56
C ARG A 446 1.84 -23.05 72.95
N ILE A 447 1.70 -22.14 71.98
CA ILE A 447 1.21 -20.76 72.11
C ILE A 447 -0.28 -20.76 72.41
N ALA A 448 -1.07 -21.68 71.83
CA ALA A 448 -2.47 -21.91 72.21
C ALA A 448 -2.62 -22.34 73.68
N ASN A 449 -1.57 -22.91 74.29
CA ASN A 449 -1.54 -23.36 75.68
C ASN A 449 -0.83 -22.39 76.65
N VAL A 450 -0.26 -21.28 76.17
CA VAL A 450 0.42 -20.28 76.99
C VAL A 450 0.16 -18.89 76.41
N THR A 451 -0.64 -18.12 77.16
CA THR A 451 -0.86 -16.65 77.10
C THR A 451 -1.89 -16.07 76.12
N VAL A 452 -3.04 -15.72 76.72
CA VAL A 452 -3.66 -14.38 76.78
C VAL A 452 -3.22 -13.35 75.73
N ASN A 453 -4.21 -12.94 74.95
CA ASN A 453 -4.37 -11.69 74.20
C ASN A 453 -3.38 -10.56 74.53
N ASP A 454 -2.59 -10.14 73.53
CA ASP A 454 -2.16 -8.75 73.36
C ASP A 454 -2.22 -8.41 71.85
N THR A 455 -3.36 -7.86 71.42
CA THR A 455 -3.64 -7.44 70.03
C THR A 455 -3.28 -5.97 69.82
N GLU A 456 -2.00 -5.61 69.95
CA GLU A 456 -1.51 -4.27 69.59
C GLU A 456 -0.23 -4.23 68.73
N PRO A 457 0.73 -5.19 68.77
CA PRO A 457 1.87 -5.18 67.84
C PRO A 457 1.58 -5.78 66.45
N LEU A 458 0.38 -6.34 66.24
CA LEU A 458 0.04 -7.09 65.02
C LEU A 458 -0.34 -6.20 63.82
N ILE A 459 -0.71 -4.94 64.06
CA ILE A 459 -1.06 -4.00 63.00
C ILE A 459 0.20 -3.40 62.39
N GLU A 460 1.18 -2.95 63.19
CA GLU A 460 2.46 -2.45 62.68
C GLU A 460 3.25 -3.54 61.95
N GLN A 461 3.26 -4.79 62.47
CA GLN A 461 3.89 -5.91 61.77
C GLN A 461 3.17 -6.25 60.46
N ARG A 462 1.83 -6.23 60.41
CA ARG A 462 1.08 -6.39 59.16
C ARG A 462 1.31 -5.24 58.18
N GLU A 463 1.44 -4.01 58.65
CA GLU A 463 1.70 -2.86 57.80
C GLU A 463 3.13 -2.89 57.24
N MET A 464 4.13 -3.23 58.05
CA MET A 464 5.50 -3.46 57.59
C MET A 464 5.60 -4.66 56.64
N GLU A 465 4.89 -5.77 56.91
CA GLU A 465 4.82 -6.89 55.96
C GLU A 465 4.11 -6.50 54.66
N ARG A 466 3.05 -5.69 54.74
CA ARG A 466 2.35 -5.16 53.57
C ARG A 466 3.23 -4.19 52.77
N GLU A 467 4.02 -3.34 53.43
CA GLU A 467 5.02 -2.50 52.76
C GLU A 467 6.12 -3.35 52.11
N ARG A 468 6.64 -4.35 52.82
CA ARG A 468 7.66 -5.26 52.29
C ARG A 468 7.14 -6.05 51.08
N LEU A 469 5.88 -6.48 51.10
CA LEU A 469 5.20 -7.11 49.98
C LEU A 469 4.96 -6.14 48.82
N LYS A 470 4.63 -4.87 49.10
CA LYS A 470 4.53 -3.83 48.06
C LYS A 470 5.87 -3.55 47.40
N ASP A 471 6.95 -3.47 48.18
CA ASP A 471 8.31 -3.28 47.67
C ASP A 471 8.77 -4.46 46.82
N LEU A 472 8.47 -5.69 47.25
CA LEU A 472 8.74 -6.89 46.47
C LEU A 472 7.94 -6.89 45.15
N LEU A 473 6.67 -6.51 45.19
CA LEU A 473 5.83 -6.41 43.99
C LEU A 473 6.30 -5.30 43.05
N ALA A 474 6.84 -4.20 43.59
CA ALA A 474 7.48 -3.14 42.81
C ALA A 474 8.78 -3.63 42.14
N GLN A 475 9.60 -4.42 42.84
CA GLN A 475 10.80 -5.03 42.26
C GLN A 475 10.44 -6.06 41.18
N GLN A 476 9.48 -6.93 41.43
CA GLN A 476 9.01 -7.93 40.47
C GLN A 476 8.35 -7.29 39.24
N SER A 477 7.57 -6.22 39.40
CA SER A 477 7.01 -5.50 38.25
C SER A 477 8.09 -4.83 37.40
N LYS A 478 9.16 -4.32 38.04
CA LYS A 478 10.34 -3.80 37.33
C LYS A 478 11.09 -4.89 36.58
N GLU A 479 11.28 -6.06 37.19
CA GLU A 479 11.89 -7.22 36.53
C GLU A 479 11.05 -7.72 35.34
N ILE A 480 9.73 -7.79 35.50
CA ILE A 480 8.81 -8.15 34.41
C ILE A 480 8.92 -7.14 33.27
N ALA A 481 9.00 -5.83 33.56
CA ALA A 481 9.20 -4.81 32.55
C ALA A 481 10.55 -4.94 31.82
N THR A 482 11.64 -5.26 32.53
CA THR A 482 12.95 -5.50 31.91
C THR A 482 12.95 -6.74 31.03
N LEU A 483 12.31 -7.84 31.49
CA LEU A 483 12.20 -9.07 30.70
C LEU A 483 11.30 -8.88 29.48
N GLN A 484 10.21 -8.12 29.59
CA GLN A 484 9.38 -7.76 28.44
C GLN A 484 10.16 -6.92 27.42
N ALA A 485 11.03 -6.00 27.87
CA ALA A 485 11.90 -5.24 26.98
C ALA A 485 12.94 -6.14 26.27
N GLU A 486 13.55 -7.08 26.98
CA GLU A 486 14.47 -8.08 26.40
C GLU A 486 13.76 -9.01 25.41
N ILE A 487 12.58 -9.54 25.75
CA ILE A 487 11.78 -10.36 24.83
C ILE A 487 11.42 -9.59 23.57
N SER A 488 11.03 -8.31 23.70
CA SER A 488 10.75 -7.44 22.55
C SER A 488 12.00 -7.22 21.67
N LEU A 489 13.18 -7.13 22.28
CA LEU A 489 14.46 -7.05 21.60
C LEU A 489 14.76 -8.34 20.81
N PHE A 490 14.51 -9.51 21.41
CA PHE A 490 14.74 -10.82 20.78
C PHE A 490 13.69 -11.20 19.73
N ARG A 491 12.47 -10.64 19.81
CA ARG A 491 11.38 -10.92 18.87
C ARG A 491 11.55 -10.26 17.50
N LYS A 492 12.47 -9.30 17.35
CA LYS A 492 12.82 -8.69 16.05
C LYS A 492 14.07 -9.37 15.49
N LYS A 493 13.94 -10.07 14.35
CA LYS A 493 15.10 -10.59 13.59
C LYS A 493 16.00 -9.40 13.18
N GLY A 494 17.15 -9.23 13.86
CA GLY A 494 18.18 -8.25 13.49
C GLY A 494 18.73 -7.32 14.60
N GLY A 495 18.38 -7.49 15.88
CA GLY A 495 18.82 -6.59 16.96
C GLY A 495 20.32 -6.65 17.29
N HIS A 496 21.11 -5.74 16.71
CA HIS A 496 22.50 -5.45 17.10
C HIS A 496 22.59 -5.03 18.58
N ILE A 497 23.52 -5.63 19.32
CA ILE A 497 23.84 -5.25 20.70
C ILE A 497 24.75 -4.01 20.67
N TYR A 498 24.18 -2.81 20.76
CA TYR A 498 24.93 -1.67 21.30
C TYR A 498 24.69 -1.63 22.81
N THR A 499 25.62 -2.19 23.57
CA THR A 499 25.67 -1.98 25.01
C THR A 499 25.92 -0.49 25.28
N THR A 500 25.03 0.16 26.01
CA THR A 500 25.25 1.47 26.65
C THR A 500 26.22 1.37 27.84
N VAL A 501 27.16 0.43 27.81
CA VAL A 501 28.21 0.23 28.82
C VAL A 501 29.57 0.54 28.18
N THR A 502 29.74 1.78 27.72
CA THR A 502 31.06 2.36 27.42
C THR A 502 31.15 3.82 27.86
N ALA A 503 30.59 4.15 29.03
CA ALA A 503 30.98 5.34 29.77
C ALA A 503 32.01 4.94 30.83
N ASN A 504 33.23 4.64 30.39
CA ASN A 504 34.49 4.66 31.14
C ASN A 504 35.61 4.13 30.23
N ARG A 505 35.94 4.90 29.18
CA ARG A 505 37.19 4.69 28.44
C ARG A 505 38.15 5.79 28.87
N ALA A 506 39.26 5.38 29.47
CA ALA A 506 40.33 6.22 29.97
C ALA A 506 40.87 7.19 28.88
N PRO A 507 41.38 8.37 29.26
CA PRO A 507 41.96 9.30 28.31
C PRO A 507 43.27 8.75 27.75
N ASP A 508 43.37 8.78 26.42
CA ASP A 508 44.55 8.40 25.64
C ASP A 508 45.78 9.22 26.05
N VAL A 509 46.89 8.51 26.24
CA VAL A 509 48.22 9.11 26.40
C VAL A 509 48.73 9.46 25.00
N PRO A 510 49.15 10.71 24.73
CA PRO A 510 49.74 11.04 23.45
C PRO A 510 51.20 10.55 23.43
N LYS A 511 51.57 9.77 22.40
CA LYS A 511 52.98 9.58 22.05
C LYS A 511 53.22 9.95 20.59
N ARG A 512 54.31 10.71 20.45
CA ARG A 512 55.02 11.07 19.22
C ARG A 512 55.35 9.86 18.35
#